data_AF-A0A484CI93-F1
#
_entry.id   AF-A0A484CI93-F1
#
_cell.length_a   1.000
_cell.length_b   1.000
_cell.length_c   1.000
_cell.angle_alpha   90.00
_cell.angle_beta   90.00
_cell.angle_gamma   90.00
#
_symmetry.space_group_name_H-M   'P 1'
#
loop_
_entity.id
_entity.type
_entity.pdbx_description
1 polymer ?
#
loop_
_entity_poly.entity_id
_entity_poly.type
_entity_poly.pdbx_seq_one_letter_code
_entity_poly.pdbx_strand_id
1 'polypeptide(L)'
;MNPVFLKLIEVKWKLYGRLGAWLLLILNFLFNVFWTTVAISVSVSRDSTHRYILPQDWWRVLLVVLALLLTVEEVRREVQDIRRSRRKLRLWRRWAQRRLHDDLRCSHPMWPQERVFLLDKNKQIDTMRGSYSRDLWNVFDWLVYSLLAVAFGVHMADVFHPSSSLHTATLRLFSVTVIFLWLRLMKHVRAFRLMGPFIVMLGNIVGDVMRFLFLYAEIFIPYACSFWIIFGGSASVPSMQSVPGLLYSLYRITLVDEYEYAAMATVDSVMAPLLCGTFLAASSVLCFNLLIALLTDTFQRVHDNSQANAVMQQAAVILQVEESMPALRRCYDNRFISNHCSPLADSHDAEDTTNPRYHDEMGRINAQIKVCLRKTSSKILFKEKFRKVQRDQNQTQMDQNQKQTNQTQTDQNQDQELHMIRAELQQLRTLVQQLLQNRTDSGPQI
;
A
#
# COMPACT_ATOMS: atom_id res chain seq x y z
N MET A 1 8.26 -12.32 11.48
CA MET A 1 8.85 -11.18 12.22
C MET A 1 9.78 -11.77 13.28
N ASN A 2 10.99 -11.25 13.48
CA ASN A 2 11.97 -11.89 14.38
C ASN A 2 11.46 -11.84 15.85
N PRO A 3 11.52 -12.97 16.60
CA PRO A 3 10.95 -13.09 17.95
C PRO A 3 11.49 -12.06 18.94
N VAL A 4 12.73 -11.62 18.77
CA VAL A 4 13.36 -10.59 19.61
C VAL A 4 12.59 -9.27 19.56
N PHE A 5 12.15 -8.84 18.37
CA PHE A 5 11.38 -7.60 18.23
C PHE A 5 9.97 -7.74 18.81
N LEU A 6 9.34 -8.91 18.69
CA LEU A 6 8.03 -9.17 19.28
C LEU A 6 8.10 -9.04 20.80
N LYS A 7 9.11 -9.66 21.42
CA LYS A 7 9.31 -9.57 22.87
C LYS A 7 9.62 -8.15 23.32
N LEU A 8 10.46 -7.43 22.57
CA LEU A 8 10.78 -6.04 22.88
C LEU A 8 9.53 -5.14 22.86
N ILE A 9 8.67 -5.29 21.85
CA ILE A 9 7.41 -4.56 21.75
C ILE A 9 6.50 -4.90 22.93
N GLU A 10 6.38 -6.20 23.27
CA GLU A 10 5.56 -6.66 24.39
C GLU A 10 6.03 -6.06 25.74
N VAL A 11 7.34 -6.08 26.00
CA VAL A 11 7.94 -5.54 27.23
C VAL A 11 7.74 -4.03 27.31
N LYS A 12 8.07 -3.29 26.25
CA LYS A 12 7.86 -1.83 26.21
C LYS A 12 6.38 -1.44 26.38
N TRP A 13 5.48 -2.22 25.79
CA TRP A 13 4.03 -2.01 25.92
C TRP A 13 3.57 -2.15 27.37
N LYS A 14 4.03 -3.20 28.07
CA LYS A 14 3.70 -3.46 29.48
C LYS A 14 4.29 -2.39 30.42
N LEU A 15 5.51 -1.93 30.15
CA LEU A 15 6.20 -0.94 31.00
C LEU A 15 5.53 0.44 30.95
N TYR A 16 5.45 1.06 29.77
CA TYR A 16 4.94 2.43 29.66
C TYR A 16 4.03 2.67 28.45
N GLY A 17 4.10 1.83 27.41
CA GLY A 17 3.33 2.04 26.18
C GLY A 17 1.82 2.09 26.43
N ARG A 18 1.30 1.19 27.29
CA ARG A 18 -0.12 1.17 27.67
C ARG A 18 -0.55 2.44 28.40
N LEU A 19 0.22 2.90 29.38
CA LEU A 19 -0.12 4.09 30.17
C LEU A 19 -0.05 5.36 29.32
N GLY A 20 0.97 5.50 28.48
CA GLY A 20 1.09 6.61 27.53
C GLY A 20 -0.07 6.64 26.51
N ALA A 21 -0.46 5.47 25.98
CA ALA A 21 -1.60 5.36 25.07
C ALA A 21 -2.93 5.77 25.75
N TRP A 22 -3.17 5.31 27.00
CA TRP A 22 -4.35 5.73 27.77
C TRP A 22 -4.36 7.22 28.07
N LEU A 23 -3.22 7.80 28.43
CA LEU A 23 -3.12 9.23 28.71
C LEU A 23 -3.42 10.07 27.45
N LEU A 24 -2.88 9.67 26.30
CA LEU A 24 -3.19 10.30 25.01
C LEU A 24 -4.67 10.20 24.64
N LEU A 25 -5.27 9.03 24.86
CA LEU A 25 -6.70 8.80 24.60
C LEU A 25 -7.57 9.66 25.50
N ILE A 26 -7.31 9.67 26.82
CA ILE A 26 -8.08 10.45 27.79
C ILE A 26 -7.97 11.94 27.49
N LEU A 27 -6.77 12.44 27.19
CA LEU A 27 -6.57 13.85 26.88
C LEU A 27 -7.34 14.27 25.61
N ASN A 28 -7.33 13.44 24.57
CA ASN A 28 -8.12 13.69 23.34
C ASN A 28 -9.62 13.53 23.56
N PHE A 29 -10.03 12.59 24.41
CA PHE A 29 -11.44 12.44 24.78
C PHE A 29 -11.94 13.68 25.54
N LEU A 30 -11.18 14.17 26.52
CA LEU A 30 -11.48 15.42 27.22
C LEU A 30 -11.53 16.60 26.26
N PHE A 31 -10.58 16.72 25.33
CA PHE A 31 -10.59 17.72 24.28
C PHE A 31 -11.91 17.71 23.48
N ASN A 32 -12.39 16.53 23.08
CA ASN A 32 -13.66 16.38 22.38
C ASN A 32 -14.83 16.83 23.26
N VAL A 33 -14.87 16.39 24.52
CA VAL A 33 -15.92 16.75 25.49
C VAL A 33 -15.98 18.27 25.74
N PHE A 34 -14.84 18.95 25.86
CA PHE A 34 -14.81 20.40 26.03
C PHE A 34 -15.40 21.12 24.82
N TRP A 35 -14.99 20.74 23.60
CA TRP A 35 -15.53 21.36 22.38
C TRP A 35 -16.99 21.02 22.11
N THR A 36 -17.46 19.82 22.47
CA THR A 36 -18.89 19.51 22.39
C THR A 36 -19.69 20.30 23.40
N THR A 37 -19.16 20.50 24.61
CA THR A 37 -19.80 21.32 25.64
C THR A 37 -19.85 22.78 25.19
N VAL A 38 -18.80 23.29 24.55
CA VAL A 38 -18.80 24.63 23.93
C VAL A 38 -19.89 24.70 22.85
N ALA A 39 -19.94 23.75 21.92
CA ALA A 39 -20.93 23.73 20.84
C ALA A 39 -22.38 23.69 21.37
N ILE A 40 -22.65 22.85 22.37
CA ILE A 40 -23.96 22.77 23.05
C ILE A 40 -24.25 24.07 23.80
N SER A 41 -23.25 24.64 24.49
CA SER A 41 -23.46 25.90 25.20
C SER A 41 -23.84 27.03 24.24
N VAL A 42 -23.28 27.06 23.03
CA VAL A 42 -23.61 28.06 22.01
C VAL A 42 -25.03 27.87 21.47
N SER A 43 -25.54 26.63 21.39
CA SER A 43 -26.89 26.35 20.90
C SER A 43 -28.02 26.74 21.86
N VAL A 44 -27.73 26.84 23.16
CA VAL A 44 -28.72 27.25 24.19
C VAL A 44 -29.18 28.70 23.99
N SER A 45 -28.34 29.57 23.42
CA SER A 45 -28.64 31.01 23.23
C SER A 45 -29.26 31.34 21.88
N ARG A 46 -30.22 30.53 21.42
CA ARG A 46 -30.77 30.62 20.05
C ARG A 46 -31.53 31.92 19.77
N ASP A 47 -32.27 32.41 20.76
CA ASP A 47 -33.20 33.55 20.60
C ASP A 47 -32.81 34.78 21.44
N SER A 48 -31.67 34.78 22.13
CA SER A 48 -31.26 35.89 23.01
C SER A 48 -30.52 37.00 22.26
N THR A 49 -30.92 38.26 22.49
CA THR A 49 -30.30 39.47 21.89
C THR A 49 -28.84 39.66 22.35
N HIS A 50 -28.53 39.22 23.56
CA HIS A 50 -27.17 39.16 24.08
C HIS A 50 -26.70 37.70 24.10
N ARG A 51 -25.53 37.43 23.49
CA ARG A 51 -24.98 36.08 23.35
C ARG A 51 -24.37 35.56 24.66
N TYR A 52 -23.85 36.48 25.48
CA TYR A 52 -23.34 36.22 26.83
C TYR A 52 -23.92 37.25 27.81
N ILE A 53 -24.48 36.78 28.92
CA ILE A 53 -24.99 37.62 30.00
C ILE A 53 -24.12 37.38 31.25
N LEU A 54 -23.20 38.31 31.51
CA LEU A 54 -22.37 38.29 32.72
C LEU A 54 -23.19 38.87 33.90
N PRO A 55 -23.11 38.29 35.12
CA PRO A 55 -22.13 37.30 35.59
C PRO A 55 -22.54 35.83 35.42
N GLN A 56 -23.78 35.50 35.07
CA GLN A 56 -24.29 34.11 35.08
C GLN A 56 -23.57 33.18 34.08
N ASP A 57 -23.12 33.71 32.95
CA ASP A 57 -22.45 32.96 31.87
C ASP A 57 -20.92 32.82 32.00
N TRP A 58 -20.32 33.19 33.14
CA TRP A 58 -18.85 33.16 33.32
C TRP A 58 -18.22 31.78 33.01
N TRP A 59 -18.92 30.71 33.36
CA TRP A 59 -18.49 29.33 33.15
C TRP A 59 -18.39 28.96 31.66
N ARG A 60 -19.23 29.55 30.79
CA ARG A 60 -19.18 29.32 29.33
C ARG A 60 -17.91 29.92 28.74
N VAL A 61 -17.53 31.10 29.20
CA VAL A 61 -16.27 31.75 28.81
C VAL A 61 -15.08 30.92 29.28
N LEU A 62 -15.11 30.42 30.52
CA LEU A 62 -14.07 29.52 31.04
C LEU A 62 -13.92 28.25 30.17
N LEU A 63 -15.04 27.62 29.78
CA LEU A 63 -15.02 26.43 28.92
C LEU A 63 -14.40 26.72 27.55
N VAL A 64 -14.72 27.88 26.94
CA VAL A 64 -14.11 28.29 25.67
C VAL A 64 -12.60 28.50 25.83
N VAL A 65 -12.17 29.20 26.89
CA VAL A 65 -10.74 29.42 27.17
C VAL A 65 -10.01 28.08 27.37
N LEU A 66 -10.58 27.15 28.13
CA LEU A 66 -9.99 25.83 28.34
C LEU A 66 -9.94 25.00 27.05
N ALA A 67 -11.00 25.02 26.25
CA ALA A 67 -11.04 24.36 24.94
C ALA A 67 -9.97 24.91 23.99
N LEU A 68 -9.77 26.23 23.97
CA LEU A 68 -8.72 26.88 23.19
C LEU A 68 -7.32 26.50 23.69
N LEU A 69 -7.07 26.50 25.00
CA LEU A 69 -5.79 26.06 25.56
C LEU A 69 -5.47 24.62 25.13
N LEU A 70 -6.46 23.72 25.18
CA LEU A 70 -6.29 22.36 24.69
C LEU A 70 -6.05 22.30 23.17
N THR A 71 -6.71 23.14 22.35
CA THR A 71 -6.41 23.21 20.91
C THR A 71 -4.96 23.62 20.65
N VAL A 72 -4.47 24.64 21.35
CA VAL A 72 -3.10 25.15 21.19
C VAL A 72 -2.11 24.05 21.55
N GLU A 73 -2.36 23.32 22.63
CA GLU A 73 -1.50 22.22 23.06
C GLU A 73 -1.51 21.03 22.07
N GLU A 74 -2.67 20.67 21.51
CA GLU A 74 -2.77 19.63 20.46
C GLU A 74 -2.07 20.07 19.15
N VAL A 75 -2.31 21.29 18.67
CA VAL A 75 -1.66 21.84 17.47
C VAL A 75 -0.15 21.93 17.69
N ARG A 76 0.31 22.33 18.88
CA ARG A 76 1.73 22.36 19.22
C ARG A 76 2.35 20.97 19.14
N ARG A 77 1.69 19.93 19.67
CA ARG A 77 2.12 18.54 19.59
C ARG A 77 2.22 18.06 18.14
N GLU A 78 1.18 18.30 17.34
CA GLU A 78 1.15 17.90 15.93
C GLU A 78 2.26 18.59 15.10
N VAL A 79 2.48 19.90 15.33
CA VAL A 79 3.58 20.65 14.69
C VAL A 79 4.95 20.13 15.11
N GLN A 80 5.13 19.73 16.36
CA GLN A 80 6.38 19.10 16.82
C GLN A 80 6.63 17.77 16.12
N ASP A 81 5.61 16.94 15.95
CA ASP A 81 5.72 15.66 15.26
C ASP A 81 6.06 15.84 13.78
N ILE A 82 5.46 16.83 13.10
CA ILE A 82 5.86 17.22 11.74
C ILE A 82 7.33 17.63 11.68
N ARG A 83 7.76 18.52 12.58
CA ARG A 83 9.15 19.02 12.61
C ARG A 83 10.14 17.89 12.85
N ARG A 84 9.84 16.97 13.79
CA ARG A 84 10.67 15.79 14.10
C ARG A 84 10.73 14.81 12.93
N SER A 85 9.59 14.50 12.31
CA SER A 85 9.50 13.62 11.15
C SER A 85 10.32 14.17 9.97
N ARG A 86 10.18 15.46 9.66
CA ARG A 86 10.97 16.13 8.61
C ARG A 86 12.47 16.14 8.94
N ARG A 87 12.85 16.38 10.20
CA ARG A 87 14.26 16.35 10.61
C ARG A 87 14.87 14.96 10.44
N LYS A 88 14.17 13.91 10.90
CA LYS A 88 14.60 12.51 10.75
C LYS A 88 14.76 12.13 9.28
N LEU A 89 13.79 12.46 8.43
CA LEU A 89 13.87 12.20 7.00
C LEU A 89 15.07 12.90 6.36
N ARG A 90 15.31 14.17 6.67
CA ARG A 90 16.47 14.92 6.14
C ARG A 90 17.80 14.30 6.55
N LEU A 91 17.94 13.92 7.83
CA LEU A 91 19.16 13.31 8.34
C LEU A 91 19.38 11.92 7.72
N TRP A 92 18.33 11.11 7.64
CA TRP A 92 18.38 9.80 7.01
C TRP A 92 18.72 9.90 5.53
N ARG A 93 18.10 10.84 4.79
CA ARG A 93 18.40 11.10 3.38
C ARG A 93 19.87 11.47 3.18
N ARG A 94 20.41 12.40 3.99
CA ARG A 94 21.83 12.77 3.94
C ARG A 94 22.77 11.62 4.29
N TRP A 95 22.39 10.75 5.22
CA TRP A 95 23.17 9.57 5.57
C TRP A 95 23.15 8.54 4.44
N ALA A 96 21.96 8.24 3.90
CA ALA A 96 21.77 7.26 2.84
C ALA A 96 22.44 7.70 1.53
N GLN A 97 22.28 8.97 1.14
CA GLN A 97 22.94 9.54 -0.04
C GLN A 97 24.48 9.46 0.07
N ARG A 98 25.04 9.75 1.24
CA ARG A 98 26.49 9.62 1.46
C ARG A 98 26.95 8.18 1.29
N ARG A 99 26.22 7.23 1.90
CA ARG A 99 26.57 5.81 1.79
C ARG A 99 26.46 5.30 0.36
N LEU A 100 25.40 5.65 -0.35
CA LEU A 100 25.26 5.31 -1.78
C LEU A 100 26.35 5.94 -2.64
N HIS A 101 26.79 7.16 -2.31
CA HIS A 101 27.87 7.83 -3.03
C HIS A 101 29.21 7.14 -2.80
N ASP A 102 29.48 6.69 -1.58
CA ASP A 102 30.66 5.88 -1.24
C ASP A 102 30.63 4.53 -1.98
N ASP A 103 29.48 3.85 -2.00
CA ASP A 103 29.29 2.59 -2.74
C ASP A 103 29.47 2.80 -4.25
N LEU A 104 28.98 3.93 -4.80
CA LEU A 104 29.10 4.26 -6.21
C LEU A 104 30.55 4.56 -6.62
N ARG A 105 31.40 5.07 -5.72
CA ARG A 105 32.85 5.21 -5.98
C ARG A 105 33.56 3.86 -6.08
N CYS A 106 33.07 2.85 -5.38
CA CYS A 106 33.62 1.49 -5.38
C CYS A 106 33.07 0.61 -6.51
N SER A 107 32.14 1.12 -7.33
CA SER A 107 31.50 0.34 -8.39
C SER A 107 32.50 -0.04 -9.50
N HIS A 108 32.55 -1.34 -9.83
CA HIS A 108 33.53 -1.88 -10.76
C HIS A 108 33.15 -1.60 -12.23
N PRO A 109 34.07 -1.12 -13.09
CA PRO A 109 33.75 -0.73 -14.47
C PRO A 109 33.23 -1.88 -15.36
N MET A 110 33.57 -3.13 -15.05
CA MET A 110 33.05 -4.30 -15.79
C MET A 110 31.58 -4.64 -15.48
N TRP A 111 30.99 -4.12 -14.39
CA TRP A 111 29.60 -4.38 -14.00
C TRP A 111 28.77 -3.08 -13.96
N PRO A 112 28.40 -2.53 -15.12
CA PRO A 112 27.65 -1.28 -15.20
C PRO A 112 26.25 -1.37 -14.58
N GLN A 113 25.69 -2.58 -14.43
CA GLN A 113 24.36 -2.79 -13.85
C GLN A 113 24.29 -2.33 -12.39
N GLU A 114 25.35 -2.53 -11.61
CA GLU A 114 25.41 -2.11 -10.21
C GLU A 114 25.33 -0.58 -10.09
N ARG A 115 26.08 0.13 -10.95
CA ARG A 115 26.07 1.59 -10.99
C ARG A 115 24.68 2.14 -11.34
N VAL A 116 24.02 1.55 -12.34
CA VAL A 116 22.65 1.95 -12.74
C VAL A 116 21.66 1.70 -11.58
N PHE A 117 21.77 0.57 -10.90
CA PHE A 117 20.95 0.25 -9.72
C PHE A 117 21.14 1.27 -8.59
N LEU A 118 22.38 1.64 -8.27
CA LEU A 118 22.69 2.63 -7.23
C LEU A 118 22.14 4.03 -7.59
N LEU A 119 22.25 4.44 -8.85
CA LEU A 119 21.68 5.70 -9.33
C LEU A 119 20.15 5.71 -9.22
N ASP A 120 19.50 4.61 -9.59
CA ASP A 120 18.05 4.49 -9.45
C ASP A 120 17.62 4.50 -7.98
N LYS A 121 18.38 3.84 -7.09
CA LYS A 121 18.16 3.90 -5.65
C LYS A 121 18.29 5.31 -5.09
N ASN A 122 19.24 6.10 -5.57
CA ASN A 122 19.38 7.50 -5.16
C ASN A 122 18.14 8.32 -5.56
N LYS A 123 17.65 8.13 -6.80
CA LYS A 123 16.41 8.76 -7.28
C LYS A 123 15.18 8.34 -6.46
N GLN A 124 15.10 7.07 -6.04
CA GLN A 124 14.04 6.58 -5.15
C GLN A 124 14.09 7.25 -3.77
N ILE A 125 15.28 7.48 -3.20
CA ILE A 125 15.46 8.15 -1.90
C ILE A 125 15.01 9.62 -1.97
N ASP A 126 15.27 10.29 -3.08
CA ASP A 126 14.86 11.69 -3.29
C ASP A 126 13.34 11.84 -3.41
N THR A 127 12.69 10.90 -4.10
CA THR A 127 11.24 10.86 -4.27
C THR A 127 10.49 10.37 -3.03
N MET A 128 11.17 9.74 -2.07
CA MET A 128 10.54 9.24 -0.84
C MET A 128 9.91 10.38 -0.02
N ARG A 129 8.59 10.34 0.16
CA ARG A 129 7.85 11.25 1.04
C ARG A 129 8.03 10.85 2.51
N GLY A 130 7.95 11.82 3.41
CA GLY A 130 8.05 11.59 4.85
C GLY A 130 6.91 10.72 5.38
N SER A 131 7.21 9.89 6.39
CA SER A 131 6.24 8.98 7.02
C SER A 131 4.95 9.70 7.46
N TYR A 132 5.09 10.92 8.00
CA TYR A 132 3.95 11.73 8.46
C TYR A 132 2.92 12.01 7.35
N SER A 133 3.37 12.33 6.13
CA SER A 133 2.48 12.66 5.00
C SER A 133 1.86 11.43 4.33
N ARG A 134 2.29 10.22 4.70
CA ARG A 134 1.71 8.97 4.21
C ARG A 134 0.54 8.49 5.08
N ASP A 135 0.44 8.95 6.32
CA ASP A 135 -0.65 8.60 7.22
C ASP A 135 -1.85 9.51 6.99
N LEU A 136 -2.94 8.95 6.46
CA LEU A 136 -4.17 9.69 6.13
C LEU A 136 -4.80 10.36 7.35
N TRP A 137 -4.62 9.76 8.54
CA TRP A 137 -5.15 10.30 9.79
C TRP A 137 -4.54 11.65 10.15
N ASN A 138 -3.28 11.91 9.78
CA ASN A 138 -2.67 13.21 10.03
C ASN A 138 -3.28 14.30 9.15
N VAL A 139 -3.63 13.98 7.90
CA VAL A 139 -4.34 14.91 7.01
C VAL A 139 -5.75 15.19 7.55
N PHE A 140 -6.43 14.14 8.02
CA PHE A 140 -7.73 14.25 8.66
C PHE A 140 -7.69 15.16 9.90
N ASP A 141 -6.67 15.04 10.75
CA ASP A 141 -6.53 15.92 11.92
C ASP A 141 -6.44 17.40 11.55
N TRP A 142 -5.65 17.75 10.53
CA TRP A 142 -5.56 19.14 10.03
C TRP A 142 -6.88 19.64 9.44
N LEU A 143 -7.65 18.77 8.80
CA LEU A 143 -8.99 19.08 8.34
C LEU A 143 -9.92 19.38 9.54
N VAL A 144 -9.86 18.58 10.61
CA VAL A 144 -10.67 18.85 11.81
C VAL A 144 -10.24 20.17 12.48
N TYR A 145 -8.94 20.43 12.62
CA TYR A 145 -8.45 21.67 13.19
C TYR A 145 -8.85 22.90 12.36
N SER A 146 -8.84 22.79 11.02
CA SER A 146 -9.27 23.89 10.15
C SER A 146 -10.78 24.14 10.26
N LEU A 147 -11.61 23.09 10.26
CA LEU A 147 -13.05 23.21 10.50
C LEU A 147 -13.33 23.86 11.85
N LEU A 148 -12.61 23.44 12.89
CA LEU A 148 -12.75 24.00 14.23
C LEU A 148 -12.35 25.48 14.30
N ALA A 149 -11.26 25.85 13.64
CA ALA A 149 -10.82 27.23 13.54
C ALA A 149 -11.83 28.11 12.78
N VAL A 150 -12.43 27.59 11.70
CA VAL A 150 -13.48 28.29 10.95
C VAL A 150 -14.74 28.44 11.81
N ALA A 151 -15.22 27.37 12.45
CA ALA A 151 -16.40 27.42 13.32
C ALA A 151 -16.20 28.41 14.48
N PHE A 152 -15.04 28.37 15.13
CA PHE A 152 -14.68 29.32 16.18
C PHE A 152 -14.55 30.76 15.66
N GLY A 153 -13.96 30.96 14.47
CA GLY A 153 -13.84 32.29 13.86
C GLY A 153 -15.20 32.92 13.53
N VAL A 154 -16.13 32.14 12.98
CA VAL A 154 -17.51 32.60 12.73
C VAL A 154 -18.25 32.87 14.04
N HIS A 155 -18.05 32.05 15.07
CA HIS A 155 -18.59 32.31 16.42
C HIS A 155 -18.06 33.62 17.00
N MET A 156 -16.75 33.88 16.89
CA MET A 156 -16.18 35.15 17.33
C MET A 156 -16.78 36.35 16.58
N ALA A 157 -16.95 36.24 15.26
CA ALA A 157 -17.63 37.27 14.47
C ALA A 157 -19.08 37.51 14.93
N ASP A 158 -19.81 36.44 15.24
CA ASP A 158 -21.18 36.50 15.78
C ASP A 158 -21.24 37.14 17.18
N VAL A 159 -20.19 37.02 17.99
CA VAL A 159 -20.11 37.65 19.31
C VAL A 159 -19.81 39.15 19.21
N PHE A 160 -18.93 39.56 18.28
CA PHE A 160 -18.61 40.98 18.08
C PHE A 160 -19.71 41.73 17.32
N HIS A 161 -20.34 41.07 16.34
CA HIS A 161 -21.40 41.62 15.51
C HIS A 161 -22.60 40.67 15.50
N PRO A 162 -23.48 40.73 16.52
CA PRO A 162 -24.63 39.85 16.62
C PRO A 162 -25.52 39.95 15.37
N SER A 163 -25.63 38.83 14.64
CA SER A 163 -26.45 38.73 13.44
C SER A 163 -27.14 37.36 13.38
N SER A 164 -28.40 37.32 12.97
CA SER A 164 -29.18 36.08 12.87
C SER A 164 -28.59 35.08 11.85
N SER A 165 -27.99 35.60 10.77
CA SER A 165 -27.33 34.78 9.75
C SER A 165 -26.03 34.15 10.26
N LEU A 166 -25.21 34.94 10.97
CA LEU A 166 -23.96 34.47 11.58
C LEU A 166 -24.23 33.43 12.66
N HIS A 167 -25.25 33.65 13.51
CA HIS A 167 -25.63 32.67 14.51
C HIS A 167 -26.03 31.34 13.89
N THR A 168 -26.88 31.37 12.86
CA THR A 168 -27.30 30.17 12.14
C THR A 168 -26.11 29.46 11.49
N ALA A 169 -25.17 30.22 10.90
CA ALA A 169 -23.94 29.67 10.34
C ALA A 169 -23.06 29.02 11.41
N THR A 170 -22.87 29.66 12.57
CA THR A 170 -22.15 29.12 13.72
C THR A 170 -22.72 27.77 14.17
N LEU A 171 -24.04 27.67 14.34
CA LEU A 171 -24.70 26.42 14.75
C LEU A 171 -24.55 25.31 13.71
N ARG A 172 -24.68 25.64 12.42
CA ARG A 172 -24.48 24.68 11.32
C ARG A 172 -23.04 24.17 11.28
N LEU A 173 -22.06 25.08 11.39
CA LEU A 173 -20.63 24.74 11.38
C LEU A 173 -20.23 23.89 12.58
N PHE A 174 -20.67 24.24 13.79
CA PHE A 174 -20.40 23.41 14.98
C PHE A 174 -21.05 22.03 14.89
N SER A 175 -22.29 21.93 14.40
CA SER A 175 -22.98 20.65 14.21
C SER A 175 -22.16 19.69 13.32
N VAL A 176 -21.64 20.20 12.20
CA VAL A 176 -20.80 19.40 11.29
C VAL A 176 -19.44 19.10 11.93
N THR A 177 -18.79 20.10 12.51
CA THR A 177 -17.44 19.97 13.08
C THR A 177 -17.38 18.95 14.21
N VAL A 178 -18.40 18.90 15.08
CA VAL A 178 -18.44 17.94 16.19
C VAL A 178 -18.45 16.49 15.70
N ILE A 179 -19.11 16.17 14.59
CA ILE A 179 -19.10 14.82 14.00
C ILE A 179 -17.66 14.43 13.61
N PHE A 180 -16.96 15.29 12.88
CA PHE A 180 -15.57 15.05 12.47
C PHE A 180 -14.62 14.98 13.67
N LEU A 181 -14.86 15.79 14.70
CA LEU A 181 -14.10 15.80 15.94
C LEU A 181 -14.17 14.45 16.68
N TRP A 182 -15.35 13.84 16.77
CA TRP A 182 -15.50 12.51 17.35
C TRP A 182 -14.90 11.41 16.49
N LEU A 183 -15.03 11.48 15.15
CA LEU A 183 -14.36 10.55 14.24
C LEU A 183 -12.83 10.59 14.39
N ARG A 184 -12.27 11.76 14.73
CA ARG A 184 -10.82 11.91 14.98
C ARG A 184 -10.31 11.03 16.12
N LEU A 185 -11.16 10.69 17.08
CA LEU A 185 -10.80 9.85 18.23
C LEU A 185 -10.28 8.46 17.77
N MET A 186 -10.73 7.99 16.60
CA MET A 186 -10.27 6.73 16.00
C MET A 186 -8.75 6.68 15.80
N LYS A 187 -8.07 7.81 15.49
CA LYS A 187 -6.59 7.85 15.39
C LYS A 187 -5.92 7.37 16.69
N HIS A 188 -6.51 7.69 17.84
CA HIS A 188 -5.96 7.41 19.17
C HIS A 188 -6.35 6.01 19.64
N VAL A 189 -7.56 5.56 19.28
CA VAL A 189 -8.02 4.19 19.54
C VAL A 189 -7.26 3.15 18.69
N ARG A 190 -6.69 3.56 17.55
CA ARG A 190 -5.83 2.71 16.69
C ARG A 190 -4.66 2.09 17.45
N ALA A 191 -4.29 2.68 18.59
CA ALA A 191 -3.21 2.23 19.43
C ALA A 191 -3.41 0.85 20.09
N PHE A 192 -4.66 0.45 20.28
CA PHE A 192 -4.99 -0.77 21.00
C PHE A 192 -5.03 -1.98 20.06
N ARG A 193 -4.42 -3.11 20.45
CA ARG A 193 -4.37 -4.36 19.64
C ARG A 193 -5.73 -4.82 19.14
N LEU A 194 -6.76 -4.63 19.97
CA LEU A 194 -8.11 -5.07 19.65
C LEU A 194 -8.74 -4.21 18.54
N MET A 195 -8.56 -2.89 18.60
CA MET A 195 -9.26 -1.93 17.72
C MET A 195 -8.42 -1.48 16.52
N GLY A 196 -7.09 -1.55 16.62
CA GLY A 196 -6.15 -1.11 15.59
C GLY A 196 -6.41 -1.74 14.21
N PRO A 197 -6.52 -3.07 14.09
CA PRO A 197 -6.82 -3.73 12.82
C PRO A 197 -8.15 -3.28 12.19
N PHE A 198 -9.20 -3.08 13.00
CA PHE A 198 -10.50 -2.60 12.50
C PHE A 198 -10.42 -1.16 11.97
N ILE A 199 -9.68 -0.28 12.65
CA ILE A 199 -9.51 1.11 12.21
C ILE A 199 -8.68 1.19 10.91
N VAL A 200 -7.67 0.34 10.77
CA VAL A 200 -6.92 0.20 9.51
C VAL A 200 -7.81 -0.34 8.39
N MET A 201 -8.67 -1.31 8.71
CA MET A 201 -9.64 -1.86 7.76
C MET A 201 -10.63 -0.81 7.24
N LEU A 202 -11.17 0.04 8.13
CA LEU A 202 -12.04 1.16 7.74
C LEU A 202 -11.37 2.08 6.72
N GLY A 203 -10.07 2.36 6.88
CA GLY A 203 -9.31 3.16 5.90
C GLY A 203 -9.23 2.51 4.52
N ASN A 204 -9.09 1.19 4.44
CA ASN A 204 -9.09 0.45 3.18
C ASN A 204 -10.50 0.39 2.56
N ILE A 205 -11.52 0.21 3.39
CA ILE A 205 -12.93 0.19 2.99
C ILE A 205 -13.34 1.49 2.29
N VAL A 206 -12.86 2.65 2.73
CA VAL A 206 -13.16 3.94 2.08
C VAL A 206 -12.81 3.90 0.58
N GLY A 207 -11.71 3.25 0.20
CA GLY A 207 -11.33 3.10 -1.21
C GLY A 207 -12.34 2.27 -2.00
N ASP A 208 -12.89 1.22 -1.41
CA ASP A 208 -13.91 0.37 -2.04
C ASP A 208 -15.27 1.06 -2.10
N VAL A 209 -15.64 1.80 -1.06
CA VAL A 209 -16.83 2.65 -1.03
C VAL A 209 -16.78 3.70 -2.15
N MET A 210 -15.62 4.33 -2.39
CA MET A 210 -15.48 5.30 -3.49
C MET A 210 -15.65 4.65 -4.87
N ARG A 211 -15.14 3.43 -5.07
CA ARG A 211 -15.35 2.66 -6.31
C ARG A 211 -16.82 2.29 -6.50
N PHE A 212 -17.48 1.87 -5.41
CA PHE A 212 -18.91 1.60 -5.40
C PHE A 212 -19.73 2.85 -5.70
N LEU A 213 -19.43 3.99 -5.08
CA LEU A 213 -20.12 5.26 -5.30
C LEU A 213 -20.03 5.71 -6.77
N PHE A 214 -18.91 5.44 -7.44
CA PHE A 214 -18.77 5.70 -8.88
C PHE A 214 -19.76 4.86 -9.70
N LEU A 215 -19.83 3.55 -9.46
CA LEU A 215 -20.79 2.67 -10.14
C LEU A 215 -22.25 3.03 -9.80
N TYR A 216 -22.52 3.39 -8.55
CA TYR A 216 -23.83 3.84 -8.11
C TYR A 216 -24.23 5.15 -8.79
N ALA A 217 -23.31 6.12 -8.92
CA ALA A 217 -23.57 7.40 -9.56
C ALA A 217 -23.97 7.25 -11.04
N GLU A 218 -23.38 6.31 -11.78
CA GLU A 218 -23.71 6.02 -13.18
C GLU A 218 -25.19 5.62 -13.37
N ILE A 219 -25.80 5.03 -12.34
CA ILE A 219 -27.21 4.63 -12.34
C ILE A 219 -28.07 5.72 -11.71
N PHE A 220 -27.62 6.26 -10.59
CA PHE A 220 -28.36 7.25 -9.81
C PHE A 220 -28.63 8.53 -10.59
N ILE A 221 -27.64 9.06 -11.32
CA ILE A 221 -27.77 10.33 -12.04
C ILE A 221 -28.83 10.26 -13.16
N PRO A 222 -28.81 9.27 -14.09
CA PRO A 222 -29.86 9.13 -15.10
C PRO A 222 -31.26 8.98 -14.50
N TYR A 223 -31.41 8.17 -13.44
CA TYR A 223 -32.69 8.04 -12.76
C TYR A 223 -33.14 9.34 -12.10
N ALA A 224 -32.24 10.07 -11.44
CA ALA A 224 -32.57 11.40 -10.89
C ALA A 224 -33.07 12.36 -11.96
N CYS A 225 -32.46 12.36 -13.15
CA CYS A 225 -32.94 13.12 -14.30
C CYS A 225 -34.32 12.65 -14.76
N SER A 226 -34.55 11.34 -14.91
CA SER A 226 -35.85 10.79 -15.33
C SER A 226 -36.98 11.12 -14.34
N PHE A 227 -36.72 10.98 -13.04
CA PHE A 227 -37.67 11.36 -11.99
C PHE A 227 -37.95 12.86 -12.00
N TRP A 228 -36.93 13.69 -12.24
CA TRP A 228 -37.13 15.14 -12.37
C TRP A 228 -37.97 15.52 -13.59
N ILE A 229 -37.80 14.83 -14.72
CA ILE A 229 -38.56 15.10 -15.95
C ILE A 229 -40.06 14.82 -15.76
N ILE A 230 -40.42 13.74 -15.04
CA ILE A 230 -41.83 13.34 -14.88
C ILE A 230 -42.48 13.96 -13.64
N PHE A 231 -41.78 13.98 -12.50
CA PHE A 231 -42.36 14.36 -11.21
C PHE A 231 -41.81 15.69 -10.65
N GLY A 232 -40.78 16.25 -11.28
CA GLY A 232 -40.12 17.46 -10.79
C GLY A 232 -41.05 18.68 -10.81
N GLY A 233 -41.04 19.44 -9.72
CA GLY A 233 -41.82 20.67 -9.61
C GLY A 233 -43.34 20.48 -9.49
N SER A 234 -43.84 19.23 -9.43
CA SER A 234 -45.26 18.97 -9.25
C SER A 234 -45.69 19.22 -7.80
N ALA A 235 -46.82 19.92 -7.61
CA ALA A 235 -47.40 20.16 -6.29
C ALA A 235 -47.95 18.87 -5.65
N SER A 236 -48.29 17.86 -6.45
CA SER A 236 -48.83 16.58 -5.98
C SER A 236 -47.80 15.71 -5.26
N VAL A 237 -46.50 15.91 -5.50
CA VAL A 237 -45.40 15.18 -4.85
C VAL A 237 -44.51 16.18 -4.11
N PRO A 238 -44.84 16.55 -2.86
CA PRO A 238 -44.12 17.57 -2.09
C PRO A 238 -42.62 17.28 -1.99
N SER A 239 -42.26 16.00 -1.89
CA SER A 239 -40.88 15.54 -1.75
C SER A 239 -40.01 15.74 -3.01
N MET A 240 -40.61 16.01 -4.18
CA MET A 240 -39.91 16.20 -5.47
C MET A 240 -40.07 17.62 -6.06
N GLN A 241 -40.57 18.57 -5.26
CA GLN A 241 -40.73 19.97 -5.72
C GLN A 241 -39.40 20.69 -6.00
N SER A 242 -38.33 20.29 -5.32
CA SER A 242 -37.00 20.87 -5.49
C SER A 242 -35.96 19.81 -5.81
N VAL A 243 -34.89 20.17 -6.52
CA VAL A 243 -33.81 19.23 -6.88
C VAL A 243 -33.20 18.56 -5.64
N PRO A 244 -32.85 19.28 -4.54
CA PRO A 244 -32.34 18.64 -3.33
C PRO A 244 -33.35 17.69 -2.67
N GLY A 245 -34.63 18.06 -2.68
CA GLY A 245 -35.71 17.21 -2.19
C GLY A 245 -35.82 15.92 -3.00
N LEU A 246 -35.79 16.01 -4.34
CA LEU A 246 -35.83 14.85 -5.22
C LEU A 246 -34.63 13.93 -4.99
N LEU A 247 -33.41 14.47 -4.94
CA LEU A 247 -32.20 13.68 -4.71
C LEU A 247 -32.25 12.96 -3.36
N TYR A 248 -32.73 13.63 -2.31
CA TYR A 248 -32.93 13.03 -0.99
C TYR A 248 -33.99 11.93 -1.03
N SER A 249 -35.10 12.15 -1.74
CA SER A 249 -36.16 11.16 -1.92
C SER A 249 -35.69 9.92 -2.67
N LEU A 250 -34.92 10.08 -3.76
CA LEU A 250 -34.32 8.94 -4.48
C LEU A 250 -33.31 8.16 -3.64
N TYR A 251 -32.52 8.87 -2.82
CA TYR A 251 -31.64 8.22 -1.85
C TYR A 251 -32.44 7.40 -0.83
N ARG A 252 -33.55 7.93 -0.30
CA ARG A 252 -34.47 7.20 0.59
C ARG A 252 -35.06 5.97 -0.09
N ILE A 253 -35.49 6.08 -1.35
CA ILE A 253 -35.97 4.94 -2.15
C ILE A 253 -34.89 3.87 -2.29
N THR A 254 -33.62 4.26 -2.48
CA THR A 254 -32.47 3.32 -2.55
C THR A 254 -32.33 2.49 -1.26
N LEU A 255 -32.62 3.10 -0.11
CA LEU A 255 -32.60 2.45 1.20
C LEU A 255 -33.88 1.65 1.52
N VAL A 256 -34.83 1.57 0.58
CA VAL A 256 -36.14 0.92 0.77
C VAL A 256 -36.90 1.55 1.96
N ASP A 257 -36.76 2.86 2.12
CA ASP A 257 -37.53 3.65 3.08
C ASP A 257 -38.89 4.05 2.49
N GLU A 258 -39.81 4.55 3.30
CA GLU A 258 -41.14 4.99 2.87
C GLU A 258 -41.06 6.15 1.86
N TYR A 259 -41.70 5.98 0.70
CA TYR A 259 -41.79 6.98 -0.35
C TYR A 259 -43.22 7.17 -0.83
N GLU A 260 -43.52 8.36 -1.38
CA GLU A 260 -44.85 8.81 -1.76
C GLU A 260 -45.33 8.18 -3.10
N TYR A 261 -45.31 6.85 -3.21
CA TYR A 261 -45.67 6.15 -4.45
C TYR A 261 -47.07 6.50 -4.95
N ALA A 262 -48.05 6.57 -4.05
CA ALA A 262 -49.43 6.90 -4.40
C ALA A 262 -49.52 8.28 -5.07
N ALA A 263 -48.78 9.26 -4.56
CA ALA A 263 -48.73 10.59 -5.15
C ALA A 263 -48.09 10.58 -6.55
N MET A 264 -47.01 9.81 -6.74
CA MET A 264 -46.39 9.65 -8.06
C MET A 264 -47.33 8.96 -9.05
N ALA A 265 -48.06 7.93 -8.61
CA ALA A 265 -49.02 7.21 -9.43
C ALA A 265 -50.23 8.08 -9.85
N THR A 266 -50.58 9.11 -9.06
CA THR A 266 -51.60 10.10 -9.47
C THR A 266 -51.10 11.07 -10.54
N VAL A 267 -49.79 11.32 -10.62
CA VAL A 267 -49.20 12.18 -11.66
C VAL A 267 -49.11 11.42 -12.98
N ASP A 268 -48.49 10.24 -12.93
CA ASP A 268 -48.35 9.38 -14.10
C ASP A 268 -48.45 7.92 -13.66
N SER A 269 -49.58 7.30 -14.00
CA SER A 269 -49.90 5.93 -13.62
C SER A 269 -49.05 4.87 -14.34
N VAL A 270 -48.35 5.25 -15.41
CA VAL A 270 -47.52 4.34 -16.21
C VAL A 270 -46.04 4.53 -15.86
N MET A 271 -45.56 5.77 -15.82
CA MET A 271 -44.16 6.07 -15.52
C MET A 271 -43.82 5.83 -14.04
N ALA A 272 -44.76 6.03 -13.11
CA ALA A 272 -44.51 5.79 -11.69
C ALA A 272 -44.13 4.33 -11.37
N PRO A 273 -44.91 3.29 -11.75
CA PRO A 273 -44.50 1.91 -11.52
C PRO A 273 -43.24 1.54 -12.32
N LEU A 274 -43.06 2.07 -13.53
CA LEU A 274 -41.90 1.77 -14.36
C LEU A 274 -40.62 2.30 -13.73
N LEU A 275 -40.54 3.60 -13.44
CA LEU A 275 -39.35 4.23 -12.87
C LEU A 275 -39.06 3.73 -11.45
N CYS A 276 -40.07 3.62 -10.58
CA CYS A 276 -39.87 3.11 -9.22
C CYS A 276 -39.47 1.63 -9.25
N GLY A 277 -40.15 0.81 -10.06
CA GLY A 277 -39.90 -0.62 -10.16
C GLY A 277 -38.50 -0.93 -10.72
N THR A 278 -38.11 -0.30 -11.82
CA THR A 278 -36.78 -0.54 -12.41
C THR A 278 -35.66 0.06 -11.57
N PHE A 279 -35.89 1.21 -10.93
CA PHE A 279 -34.91 1.80 -10.01
C PHE A 279 -34.70 0.96 -8.76
N LEU A 280 -35.77 0.42 -8.15
CA LEU A 280 -35.68 -0.49 -7.00
C LEU A 280 -35.01 -1.81 -7.38
N ALA A 281 -35.35 -2.38 -8.54
CA ALA A 281 -34.70 -3.59 -9.04
C ALA A 281 -33.20 -3.36 -9.27
N ALA A 282 -32.83 -2.27 -9.95
CA ALA A 282 -31.42 -1.92 -10.17
C ALA A 282 -30.68 -1.64 -8.86
N SER A 283 -31.30 -0.87 -7.95
CA SER A 283 -30.70 -0.49 -6.67
C SER A 283 -30.56 -1.66 -5.71
N SER A 284 -31.53 -2.56 -5.61
CA SER A 284 -31.43 -3.75 -4.75
C SER A 284 -30.35 -4.72 -5.22
N VAL A 285 -30.22 -4.92 -6.54
CA VAL A 285 -29.17 -5.79 -7.11
C VAL A 285 -27.78 -5.16 -6.95
N LEU A 286 -27.64 -3.85 -7.15
CA LEU A 286 -26.32 -3.21 -7.21
C LEU A 286 -25.88 -2.55 -5.91
N CYS A 287 -26.77 -2.00 -5.09
CA CYS A 287 -26.37 -1.21 -3.92
C CYS A 287 -25.82 -2.08 -2.80
N PHE A 288 -26.64 -2.92 -2.19
CA PHE A 288 -26.21 -3.68 -1.02
C PHE A 288 -25.40 -4.92 -1.39
N ASN A 289 -25.81 -5.66 -2.42
CA ASN A 289 -25.16 -6.94 -2.72
C ASN A 289 -23.69 -6.75 -3.16
N LEU A 290 -23.42 -5.77 -4.03
CA LEU A 290 -22.06 -5.48 -4.46
C LEU A 290 -21.24 -4.82 -3.34
N LEU A 291 -21.82 -3.87 -2.60
CA LEU A 291 -21.12 -3.20 -1.50
C LEU A 291 -20.74 -4.22 -0.42
N ILE A 292 -21.65 -5.11 -0.02
CA ILE A 292 -21.38 -6.16 0.96
C ILE A 292 -20.30 -7.13 0.46
N ALA A 293 -20.32 -7.50 -0.82
CA ALA A 293 -19.29 -8.37 -1.41
C ALA A 293 -17.90 -7.72 -1.35
N LEU A 294 -17.79 -6.43 -1.72
CA LEU A 294 -16.54 -5.67 -1.66
C LEU A 294 -16.04 -5.50 -0.21
N LEU A 295 -16.94 -5.17 0.72
CA LEU A 295 -16.62 -5.03 2.13
C LEU A 295 -16.16 -6.37 2.74
N THR A 296 -16.77 -7.48 2.34
CA THR A 296 -16.41 -8.82 2.82
C THR A 296 -15.03 -9.24 2.33
N ASP A 297 -14.72 -9.02 1.05
CA ASP A 297 -13.39 -9.30 0.48
C ASP A 297 -12.30 -8.46 1.17
N THR A 298 -12.57 -7.16 1.40
CA THR A 298 -11.63 -6.29 2.13
C THR A 298 -11.50 -6.67 3.60
N PHE A 299 -12.59 -7.04 4.26
CA PHE A 299 -12.57 -7.56 5.62
C PHE A 299 -11.66 -8.78 5.72
N GLN A 300 -11.84 -9.76 4.83
CA GLN A 300 -11.06 -11.00 4.84
C GLN A 300 -9.57 -10.74 4.62
N ARG A 301 -9.21 -9.94 3.60
CA ARG A 301 -7.81 -9.59 3.29
C ARG A 301 -7.10 -8.89 4.44
N VAL A 302 -7.80 -8.02 5.16
CA VAL A 302 -7.22 -7.28 6.30
C VAL A 302 -7.20 -8.15 7.56
N HIS A 303 -8.22 -8.99 7.76
CA HIS A 303 -8.30 -9.91 8.89
C HIS A 303 -7.18 -10.96 8.87
N ASP A 304 -6.85 -11.51 7.70
CA ASP A 304 -5.74 -12.46 7.55
C ASP A 304 -4.41 -11.86 8.03
N ASN A 305 -4.19 -10.57 7.79
CA ASN A 305 -3.01 -9.81 8.19
C ASN A 305 -3.15 -9.09 9.55
N SER A 306 -4.25 -9.31 10.28
CA SER A 306 -4.60 -8.55 11.49
C SER A 306 -3.54 -8.63 12.59
N GLN A 307 -2.92 -9.79 12.79
CA GLN A 307 -1.89 -9.97 13.82
C GLN A 307 -0.64 -9.13 13.52
N ALA A 308 -0.14 -9.19 12.28
CA ALA A 308 1.01 -8.40 11.85
C ALA A 308 0.69 -6.89 11.93
N ASN A 309 -0.51 -6.51 11.49
CA ASN A 309 -0.98 -5.12 11.59
C ASN A 309 -1.10 -4.67 13.05
N ALA A 310 -1.61 -5.49 13.97
CA ALA A 310 -1.77 -5.16 15.38
C ALA A 310 -0.40 -4.92 16.06
N VAL A 311 0.59 -5.77 15.76
CA VAL A 311 1.96 -5.60 16.27
C VAL A 311 2.61 -4.34 15.68
N MET A 312 2.42 -4.09 14.38
CA MET A 312 2.92 -2.88 13.72
C MET A 312 2.31 -1.61 14.33
N GLN A 313 0.99 -1.58 14.56
CA GLN A 313 0.30 -0.44 15.18
C GLN A 313 0.80 -0.19 16.60
N GLN A 314 0.98 -1.25 17.41
CA GLN A 314 1.58 -1.08 18.74
C GLN A 314 3.00 -0.50 18.70
N ALA A 315 3.84 -1.00 17.79
CA ALA A 315 5.20 -0.47 17.64
C ALA A 315 5.17 1.02 17.27
N ALA A 316 4.26 1.41 16.36
CA ALA A 316 4.08 2.81 15.98
C ALA A 316 3.68 3.69 17.16
N VAL A 317 2.77 3.21 18.02
CA VAL A 317 2.33 3.93 19.23
C VAL A 317 3.44 4.05 20.25
N ILE A 318 4.19 2.97 20.48
CA ILE A 318 5.32 3.00 21.42
C ILE A 318 6.32 4.08 20.99
N LEU A 319 6.66 4.12 19.70
CA LEU A 319 7.52 5.16 19.15
C LEU A 319 6.90 6.56 19.32
N GLN A 320 5.59 6.71 19.07
CA GLN A 320 4.89 7.98 19.27
C GLN A 320 4.92 8.43 20.74
N VAL A 321 4.72 7.52 21.70
CA VAL A 321 4.79 7.80 23.14
C VAL A 321 6.23 8.16 23.54
N GLU A 322 7.24 7.42 23.06
CA GLU A 322 8.66 7.70 23.31
C GLU A 322 9.07 9.10 22.81
N GLU A 323 8.47 9.55 21.70
CA GLU A 323 8.72 10.87 21.13
C GLU A 323 7.95 11.97 21.86
N SER A 324 6.65 11.79 22.06
CA SER A 324 5.76 12.81 22.65
C SER A 324 6.00 13.03 24.15
N MET A 325 6.38 11.97 24.89
CA MET A 325 6.51 11.99 26.35
C MET A 325 7.91 11.58 26.81
N PRO A 326 8.93 12.46 26.65
CA PRO A 326 10.31 12.14 27.03
C PRO A 326 10.48 11.92 28.54
N ALA A 327 9.61 12.50 29.38
CA ALA A 327 9.61 12.27 30.83
C ALA A 327 9.20 10.83 31.17
N LEU A 328 8.15 10.32 30.52
CA LEU A 328 7.67 8.95 30.69
C LEU A 328 8.74 7.94 30.24
N ARG A 329 9.46 8.26 29.16
CA ARG A 329 10.64 7.49 28.74
C ARG A 329 11.76 7.52 29.78
N ARG A 330 12.01 8.66 30.42
CA ARG A 330 13.09 8.82 31.40
C ARG A 330 12.83 8.04 32.70
N CYS A 331 11.56 7.79 33.04
CA CYS A 331 11.17 6.91 34.14
C CYS A 331 11.46 5.42 33.89
N TYR A 332 11.77 5.03 32.64
CA TYR A 332 12.09 3.65 32.27
C TYR A 332 13.47 3.58 31.60
N ASP A 333 14.45 3.05 32.33
CA ASP A 333 15.84 3.02 31.90
C ASP A 333 16.10 1.90 30.85
N ASN A 334 16.87 2.21 29.80
CA ASN A 334 17.41 1.20 28.88
C ASN A 334 18.23 0.13 29.64
N ARG A 335 18.81 0.50 30.80
CA ARG A 335 19.47 -0.45 31.71
C ARG A 335 18.53 -1.51 32.24
N PHE A 336 17.24 -1.22 32.43
CA PHE A 336 16.27 -2.23 32.86
C PHE A 336 16.15 -3.35 31.81
N ILE A 337 16.05 -2.99 30.53
CA ILE A 337 15.97 -3.95 29.41
C ILE A 337 17.26 -4.76 29.32
N SER A 338 18.42 -4.11 29.44
CA SER A 338 19.72 -4.79 29.40
C SER A 338 19.93 -5.76 30.57
N ASN A 339 19.44 -5.42 31.76
CA ASN A 339 19.71 -6.19 32.97
C ASN A 339 18.68 -7.30 33.23
N HIS A 340 17.42 -7.14 32.79
CA HIS A 340 16.33 -8.08 33.09
C HIS A 340 15.74 -8.78 31.86
N CYS A 341 16.05 -8.32 30.65
CA CYS A 341 15.46 -8.86 29.41
C CYS A 341 16.51 -9.36 28.40
N SER A 342 17.79 -9.36 28.75
CA SER A 342 18.89 -9.88 27.94
C SER A 342 19.75 -10.84 28.76
N PRO A 343 20.07 -12.05 28.27
CA PRO A 343 19.62 -12.63 27.00
C PRO A 343 18.14 -13.02 27.02
N LEU A 344 17.53 -13.10 25.84
CA LEU A 344 16.18 -13.66 25.69
C LEU A 344 16.27 -15.18 25.87
N ALA A 345 15.84 -15.70 27.02
CA ALA A 345 15.65 -17.13 27.21
C ALA A 345 14.33 -17.54 26.53
N ASP A 346 14.41 -17.92 25.25
CA ASP A 346 13.35 -18.69 24.61
C ASP A 346 13.66 -20.16 24.91
N SER A 347 12.78 -20.83 25.66
CA SER A 347 12.85 -22.29 25.78
C SER A 347 12.57 -22.86 24.40
N HIS A 348 13.55 -23.52 23.79
CA HIS A 348 13.44 -24.05 22.43
C HIS A 348 12.53 -25.30 22.36
N ASP A 349 11.63 -25.47 23.32
CA ASP A 349 10.93 -26.70 23.60
C ASP A 349 9.41 -26.50 23.59
N ALA A 350 8.77 -27.15 22.61
CA ALA A 350 7.39 -27.67 22.66
C ALA A 350 6.17 -26.77 22.33
N GLU A 351 6.29 -25.64 21.63
CA GLU A 351 5.11 -24.92 21.06
C GLU A 351 5.04 -24.90 19.52
N ASP A 352 6.03 -25.48 18.83
CA ASP A 352 6.07 -25.50 17.35
C ASP A 352 5.06 -26.49 16.73
N THR A 353 4.40 -27.33 17.54
CA THR A 353 3.43 -28.35 17.07
C THR A 353 1.96 -27.95 17.26
N THR A 354 1.65 -26.91 18.03
CA THR A 354 0.26 -26.60 18.44
C THR A 354 -0.35 -25.37 17.79
N ASN A 355 0.38 -24.63 16.94
CA ASN A 355 -0.19 -23.50 16.21
C ASN A 355 -0.71 -23.93 14.82
N PRO A 356 -2.01 -24.26 14.65
CA PRO A 356 -2.54 -24.78 13.39
C PRO A 356 -2.33 -23.84 12.19
N ARG A 357 -2.13 -22.54 12.46
CA ARG A 357 -1.90 -21.52 11.44
C ARG A 357 -0.50 -21.59 10.83
N TYR A 358 0.53 -21.89 11.64
CA TYR A 358 1.90 -22.10 11.14
C TYR A 358 2.01 -23.36 10.30
N HIS A 359 1.28 -24.41 10.68
CA HIS A 359 1.27 -25.66 9.94
C HIS A 359 0.63 -25.51 8.55
N ASP A 360 -0.43 -24.69 8.44
CA ASP A 360 -1.06 -24.35 7.15
C ASP A 360 -0.16 -23.42 6.30
N GLU A 361 0.45 -22.40 6.90
CA GLU A 361 1.34 -21.48 6.18
C GLU A 361 2.61 -22.19 5.68
N MET A 362 3.23 -23.02 6.52
CA MET A 362 4.36 -23.87 6.14
C MET A 362 3.94 -24.92 5.10
N GLY A 363 2.72 -25.45 5.18
CA GLY A 363 2.13 -26.32 4.16
C GLY A 363 2.03 -25.64 2.79
N ARG A 364 1.54 -24.40 2.75
CA ARG A 364 1.45 -23.60 1.51
C ARG A 364 2.82 -23.22 0.96
N ILE A 365 3.76 -22.81 1.81
CA ILE A 365 5.13 -22.49 1.41
C ILE A 365 5.82 -23.74 0.85
N ASN A 366 5.71 -24.89 1.52
CA ASN A 366 6.24 -26.15 1.02
C ASN A 366 5.60 -26.56 -0.30
N ALA A 367 4.29 -26.35 -0.48
CA ALA A 367 3.62 -26.59 -1.75
C ALA A 367 4.16 -25.68 -2.87
N GLN A 368 4.34 -24.38 -2.61
CA GLN A 368 4.91 -23.44 -3.57
C GLN A 368 6.36 -23.77 -3.92
N ILE A 369 7.20 -24.09 -2.92
CA ILE A 369 8.59 -24.52 -3.12
C ILE A 369 8.62 -25.80 -3.97
N LYS A 370 7.74 -26.77 -3.69
CA LYS A 370 7.65 -28.02 -4.46
C LYS A 370 7.23 -27.79 -5.91
N VAL A 371 6.30 -26.86 -6.16
CA VAL A 371 5.90 -26.46 -7.51
C VAL A 371 7.06 -25.74 -8.22
N CYS A 372 7.75 -24.83 -7.55
CA CYS A 372 8.91 -24.11 -8.09
C CYS A 372 10.08 -25.06 -8.42
N LEU A 373 10.37 -26.01 -7.52
CA LEU A 373 11.38 -27.05 -7.72
C LEU A 373 11.03 -27.95 -8.89
N ARG A 374 9.76 -28.39 -9.02
CA ARG A 374 9.31 -29.16 -10.20
C ARG A 374 9.48 -28.38 -11.49
N LYS A 375 9.13 -27.10 -11.50
CA LYS A 375 9.26 -26.22 -12.68
C LYS A 375 10.72 -25.94 -13.05
N THR A 376 11.61 -25.89 -12.05
CA THR A 376 13.05 -25.70 -12.26
C THR A 376 13.70 -27.01 -12.73
N SER A 377 13.34 -28.14 -12.11
CA SER A 377 13.77 -29.48 -12.51
C SER A 377 13.35 -29.80 -13.94
N SER A 378 12.10 -29.49 -14.33
CA SER A 378 11.63 -29.70 -15.72
C SER A 378 12.39 -28.84 -16.73
N LYS A 379 12.74 -27.59 -16.39
CA LYS A 379 13.58 -26.72 -17.23
C LYS A 379 15.01 -27.25 -17.37
N ILE A 380 15.59 -27.77 -16.29
CA ILE A 380 16.93 -28.38 -16.32
C ILE A 380 16.89 -29.63 -17.21
N LEU A 381 15.89 -30.49 -17.03
CA LEU A 381 15.74 -31.73 -17.79
C LEU A 381 15.47 -31.44 -19.29
N PHE A 382 14.70 -30.39 -19.60
CA PHE A 382 14.53 -29.92 -20.97
C PHE A 382 15.84 -29.39 -21.56
N LYS A 383 16.62 -28.61 -20.80
CA LYS A 383 17.92 -28.08 -21.23
C LYS A 383 18.95 -29.19 -21.44
N GLU A 384 18.94 -30.24 -20.63
CA GLU A 384 19.79 -31.43 -20.81
C GLU A 384 19.39 -32.23 -22.05
N LYS A 385 18.09 -32.46 -22.28
CA LYS A 385 17.62 -33.09 -23.53
C LYS A 385 18.05 -32.28 -24.75
N PHE A 386 17.93 -30.95 -24.71
CA PHE A 386 18.35 -30.08 -25.81
C PHE A 386 19.87 -30.14 -26.04
N ARG A 387 20.67 -30.12 -24.97
CA ARG A 387 22.13 -30.30 -25.06
C ARG A 387 22.53 -31.66 -25.61
N LYS A 388 21.79 -32.73 -25.27
CA LYS A 388 22.05 -34.08 -25.76
C LYS A 388 21.77 -34.17 -27.27
N VAL A 389 20.62 -33.68 -27.72
CA VAL A 389 20.29 -33.58 -29.16
C VAL A 389 21.35 -32.80 -29.94
N GLN A 390 21.84 -31.69 -29.38
CA GLN A 390 22.87 -30.87 -30.02
C GLN A 390 24.24 -31.56 -30.06
N ARG A 391 24.61 -32.35 -29.04
CA ARG A 391 25.80 -33.20 -29.08
C ARG A 391 25.68 -34.31 -30.12
N ASP A 392 24.53 -34.98 -30.18
CA ASP A 392 24.29 -36.07 -31.12
C ASP A 392 24.34 -35.56 -32.57
N GLN A 393 23.80 -34.36 -32.85
CA GLN A 393 23.94 -33.68 -34.15
C GLN A 393 25.39 -33.34 -34.49
N ASN A 394 26.13 -32.72 -33.56
CA ASN A 394 27.53 -32.36 -33.80
C ASN A 394 28.41 -33.60 -34.01
N GLN A 395 28.16 -34.69 -33.28
CA GLN A 395 28.90 -35.93 -33.44
C GLN A 395 28.60 -36.60 -34.78
N THR A 396 27.33 -36.59 -35.21
CA THR A 396 26.95 -37.07 -36.56
C THR A 396 27.64 -36.26 -37.67
N GLN A 397 27.75 -34.93 -37.51
CA GLN A 397 28.45 -34.06 -38.46
C GLN A 397 29.97 -34.33 -38.49
N MET A 398 30.58 -34.52 -37.32
CA MET A 398 32.00 -34.88 -37.21
C MET A 398 32.30 -36.22 -37.86
N ASP A 399 31.46 -37.24 -37.64
CA ASP A 399 31.63 -38.56 -38.24
C ASP A 399 31.49 -38.50 -39.78
N GLN A 400 30.59 -37.67 -40.31
CA GLN A 400 30.45 -37.45 -41.75
C GLN A 400 31.68 -36.75 -42.33
N ASN A 401 32.17 -35.69 -41.69
CA ASN A 401 33.38 -34.99 -42.13
C ASN A 401 34.61 -35.89 -42.08
N GLN A 402 34.73 -36.75 -41.05
CA GLN A 402 35.87 -37.65 -40.91
C GLN A 402 35.85 -38.75 -41.98
N LYS A 403 34.66 -39.29 -42.31
CA LYS A 403 34.51 -40.22 -43.45
C LYS A 403 34.91 -39.58 -44.77
N GLN A 404 34.49 -38.34 -45.02
CA GLN A 404 34.81 -37.63 -46.25
C GLN A 404 36.31 -37.31 -46.34
N THR A 405 36.94 -36.95 -45.23
CA THR A 405 38.39 -36.69 -45.16
C THR A 405 39.19 -37.97 -45.40
N ASN A 406 38.78 -39.10 -44.82
CA ASN A 406 39.45 -40.39 -45.02
C ASN A 406 39.33 -40.88 -46.47
N GLN A 407 38.17 -40.70 -47.11
CA GLN A 407 38.02 -40.98 -48.55
C GLN A 407 38.97 -40.12 -49.38
N THR A 408 39.01 -38.81 -49.12
CA THR A 408 39.88 -37.88 -49.86
C THR A 408 41.37 -38.22 -49.70
N GLN A 409 41.81 -38.62 -48.50
CA GLN A 409 43.19 -39.06 -48.27
C GLN A 409 43.53 -40.38 -48.95
N THR A 410 42.56 -41.31 -49.01
CA THR A 410 42.76 -42.60 -49.70
C THR A 410 42.93 -42.37 -51.20
N ASP A 411 42.09 -41.51 -51.80
CA ASP A 411 42.18 -41.14 -53.21
C ASP A 411 43.53 -40.44 -53.52
N GLN A 412 43.96 -39.50 -52.66
CA GLN A 412 45.26 -38.81 -52.81
C GLN A 412 46.46 -39.74 -52.70
N ASN A 413 46.43 -40.72 -51.78
CA ASN A 413 47.50 -41.71 -51.66
C ASN A 413 47.56 -42.63 -52.90
N GLN A 414 46.41 -43.05 -53.43
CA GLN A 414 46.37 -43.83 -54.68
C GLN A 414 46.94 -43.04 -55.86
N ASP A 415 46.63 -41.75 -55.97
CA ASP A 415 47.21 -40.89 -57.00
C ASP A 415 48.74 -40.71 -56.83
N GLN A 416 49.23 -40.56 -55.59
CA GLN A 416 50.66 -40.47 -55.31
C GLN A 416 51.41 -41.76 -55.65
N GLU A 417 50.88 -42.93 -55.30
CA GLU A 417 51.46 -44.21 -55.68
C GLU A 417 51.52 -44.37 -57.20
N LEU A 418 50.43 -44.00 -57.91
CA LEU A 418 50.39 -44.02 -59.37
C LEU A 418 51.47 -43.10 -59.98
N HIS A 419 51.70 -41.93 -59.39
CA HIS A 419 52.74 -41.00 -59.80
C HIS A 419 54.15 -41.54 -59.55
N MET A 420 54.41 -42.17 -58.39
CA MET A 420 55.71 -42.76 -58.07
C MET A 420 56.06 -43.92 -59.02
N ILE A 421 55.11 -44.81 -59.28
CA ILE A 421 55.28 -45.92 -60.25
C ILE A 421 55.64 -45.35 -61.63
N ARG A 422 54.99 -44.25 -62.04
CA ARG A 422 55.28 -43.58 -63.32
C ARG A 422 56.68 -42.98 -63.37
N ALA A 423 57.18 -42.43 -62.26
CA ALA A 423 58.52 -41.86 -62.14
C ALA A 423 59.61 -42.93 -62.12
N GLU A 424 59.42 -44.04 -61.40
CA GLU A 424 60.35 -45.18 -61.40
C GLU A 424 60.48 -45.80 -62.79
N LEU A 425 59.37 -45.93 -63.52
CA LEU A 425 59.38 -46.39 -64.92
C LEU A 425 60.19 -45.44 -65.83
N GLN A 426 60.17 -44.13 -65.56
CA GLN A 426 61.00 -43.17 -66.29
C GLN A 426 62.48 -43.30 -65.92
N GLN A 427 62.82 -43.46 -64.65
CA GLN A 427 64.20 -43.64 -64.20
C GLN A 427 64.82 -44.93 -64.74
N LEU A 428 64.09 -46.05 -64.69
CA LEU A 428 64.50 -47.31 -65.33
C LEU A 428 64.77 -47.12 -66.82
N ARG A 429 63.91 -46.39 -67.52
CA ARG A 429 64.12 -46.07 -68.94
C ARG A 429 65.41 -45.28 -69.16
N THR A 430 65.73 -44.32 -68.30
CA THR A 430 66.98 -43.52 -68.40
C THR A 430 68.24 -44.31 -68.01
N LEU A 431 68.17 -45.18 -67.00
CA LEU A 431 69.28 -46.04 -66.58
C LEU A 431 69.61 -47.09 -67.62
N VAL A 432 68.59 -47.68 -68.25
CA VAL A 432 68.77 -48.59 -69.39
C VAL A 432 69.45 -47.86 -70.55
N GLN A 433 69.07 -46.61 -70.83
CA GLN A 433 69.75 -45.78 -71.83
C GLN A 433 71.19 -45.44 -71.44
N GLN A 434 71.47 -45.11 -70.17
CA GLN A 434 72.82 -44.80 -69.71
C GLN A 434 73.73 -46.04 -69.66
N LEU A 435 73.24 -47.22 -69.29
CA LEU A 435 74.02 -48.46 -69.36
C LEU A 435 74.38 -48.84 -70.80
N LEU A 436 73.50 -48.53 -71.76
CA LEU A 436 73.81 -48.66 -73.18
C LEU A 436 74.89 -47.67 -73.63
N GLN A 437 74.95 -46.47 -73.04
CA GLN A 437 75.90 -45.40 -73.39
C GLN A 437 77.26 -45.52 -72.67
N ASN A 438 77.29 -46.03 -71.43
CA ASN A 438 78.54 -46.08 -70.64
C ASN A 438 79.36 -47.35 -70.90
N ARG A 439 78.73 -48.41 -71.41
CA ARG A 439 79.44 -49.59 -71.91
C ARG A 439 80.20 -49.31 -73.21
N THR A 440 79.82 -48.24 -73.92
CA THR A 440 80.43 -47.83 -75.18
C THR A 440 81.58 -46.85 -74.98
N ASP A 441 81.55 -46.03 -73.95
CA ASP A 441 82.61 -45.02 -73.72
C ASP A 441 83.62 -45.39 -72.62
N SER A 442 83.56 -46.63 -72.11
CA SER A 442 84.68 -47.31 -71.41
C SER A 442 85.52 -48.14 -72.40
N GLY A 443 85.82 -47.55 -73.56
CA GLY A 443 86.92 -47.94 -74.45
C GLY A 443 88.16 -47.09 -74.13
N PRO A 444 89.37 -47.64 -74.24
CA PRO A 444 90.55 -47.12 -73.58
C PRO A 444 91.04 -45.83 -74.26
N GLN A 445 90.89 -44.72 -73.55
CA GLN A 445 91.50 -43.45 -73.87
C GLN A 445 92.38 -42.99 -72.70
N ILE A 446 93.51 -42.31 -72.88
CA ILE A 446 94.01 -41.55 -74.05
C ILE A 446 93.04 -41.30 -75.19
#